data_AF-A0A972Y224-F1
#
_entry.id   AF-A0A972Y224-F1
#
_cell.length_a   1.000
_cell.length_b   1.000
_cell.length_c   1.000
_cell.angle_alpha   90.00
_cell.angle_beta   90.00
_cell.angle_gamma   90.00
#
_symmetry.space_group_name_H-M   'P 1'
#
loop_
_entity.id
_entity.type
_entity.pdbx_description
1 polymer ?
#
loop_
_entity_poly.entity_id
_entity_poly.type
_entity_poly.pdbx_seq_one_letter_code
_entity_poly.pdbx_strand_id
1 'polypeptide(L)' 'NSDKGEWIFNIEYKGKASKIEEPIYIKMTLFKDFGKPNETKEIKVFRFVERNENVTVTKVNI' A
#
# COMPACT_ATOMS: atom_id res chain seq x y z
N ASN A 1 -17.37 -19.07 2.71
CA ASN A 1 -17.13 -17.91 1.82
C ASN A 1 -16.93 -16.69 2.69
N SER A 2 -15.88 -16.71 3.53
CA SER A 2 -15.62 -15.76 4.62
C SER A 2 -14.90 -14.50 4.18
N ASP A 3 -14.29 -14.52 2.99
CA ASP A 3 -13.32 -13.50 2.58
C ASP A 3 -13.95 -12.44 1.66
N LYS A 4 -15.27 -12.51 1.46
CA LYS A 4 -16.04 -11.53 0.70
C LYS A 4 -16.22 -10.25 1.47
N GLY A 5 -15.86 -9.13 0.86
CA GLY A 5 -15.98 -7.80 1.48
C GLY A 5 -14.91 -6.81 1.04
N GLU A 6 -14.95 -5.62 1.63
CA GLU A 6 -13.93 -4.58 1.42
C GLU A 6 -12.76 -4.79 2.40
N TRP A 7 -11.58 -5.02 1.83
CA TRP A 7 -10.32 -5.11 2.54
C TRP A 7 -9.63 -3.76 2.47
N ILE A 8 -9.33 -3.17 3.63
CA ILE A 8 -8.64 -1.88 3.75
C ILE A 8 -7.21 -2.15 4.21
N PHE A 9 -6.23 -1.69 3.43
CA PHE A 9 -4.80 -1.85 3.75
C PHE A 9 -4.23 -0.52 4.24
N ASN A 10 -3.72 -0.52 5.47
CA ASN A 10 -3.06 0.62 6.08
C ASN A 10 -1.58 0.31 6.29
N ILE A 11 -0.73 1.30 6.04
CA ILE A 11 0.71 1.24 6.34
C ILE A 11 1.01 2.34 7.35
N GLU A 12 1.69 1.94 8.43
CA GLU A 12 2.23 2.86 9.44
C GLU A 12 3.76 2.83 9.35
N TYR A 13 4.36 3.97 9.02
CA TYR A 13 5.81 4.08 8.97
C TYR A 13 6.39 4.31 10.37
N LYS A 14 6.99 3.26 10.96
CA LYS A 14 7.59 3.28 12.32
C LYS A 14 9.11 3.51 12.36
N GLY A 15 9.72 3.89 11.24
CA GLY A 15 11.17 4.05 11.20
C GLY A 15 11.68 5.18 12.10
N LYS A 16 12.98 5.18 12.37
CA LYS A 16 13.64 6.28 13.07
C LYS A 16 13.74 7.43 12.08
N ALA A 17 13.31 8.63 12.48
CA ALA A 17 13.68 9.83 11.75
C ALA A 17 15.22 9.86 11.68
N SER A 18 15.78 9.55 10.51
CA SER A 18 17.16 9.89 10.23
C SER A 18 17.29 11.39 10.51
N LYS A 19 18.45 11.85 11.01
CA LYS A 19 18.71 13.30 11.19
C LYS A 19 18.54 14.13 9.90
N ILE A 20 18.36 13.44 8.78
CA ILE A 20 18.10 13.95 7.45
C ILE A 20 16.62 13.67 7.17
N GLU A 21 15.86 14.71 6.85
CA GLU A 21 14.44 14.70 6.43
C GLU A 21 14.25 14.02 5.06
N GLU A 22 14.92 12.89 4.84
CA GLU A 22 14.81 12.15 3.59
C GLU A 22 13.46 11.43 3.53
N PRO A 23 12.62 11.73 2.53
CA PRO A 23 11.34 11.07 2.38
C PRO A 23 11.52 9.62 1.98
N ILE A 24 10.68 8.75 2.53
CA ILE A 24 10.68 7.32 2.19
C ILE A 24 9.59 7.05 1.18
N TYR A 25 9.96 6.37 0.10
CA TYR A 25 9.04 6.00 -0.94
C TYR A 25 8.72 4.50 -0.87
N ILE A 26 7.44 4.17 -0.78
CA ILE A 26 6.96 2.80 -0.85
C ILE A 26 6.22 2.62 -2.18
N LYS A 27 6.70 1.69 -3.00
CA LYS A 27 6.02 1.28 -4.24
C LYS A 27 5.20 0.02 -3.97
N MET A 28 3.90 0.11 -4.21
CA MET A 28 2.97 -1.00 -4.13
C MET A 28 2.49 -1.38 -5.54
N THR A 29 2.38 -2.68 -5.78
CA THR A 29 1.77 -3.22 -7.00
C THR A 29 0.65 -4.17 -6.60
N LEU A 30 -0.57 -3.89 -7.06
CA LEU A 30 -1.72 -4.75 -6.88
C LEU A 30 -1.93 -5.54 -8.17
N PHE A 31 -2.05 -6.86 -8.04
CA PHE A 31 -2.47 -7.75 -9.12
C PHE A 31 -3.86 -8.28 -8.80
N LYS A 32 -4.79 -8.16 -9.74
CA LYS A 32 -6.11 -8.79 -9.65
C LYS A 32 -6.21 -9.83 -10.75
N ASP A 33 -6.81 -10.98 -10.43
CA ASP A 33 -6.88 -12.14 -11.34
C ASP A 33 -5.50 -12.63 -11.81
N PHE A 34 -4.54 -12.66 -10.88
CA PHE A 34 -3.15 -13.05 -11.17
C PHE A 34 -3.06 -14.41 -11.88
N GLY A 35 -2.32 -14.46 -12.98
CA GLY A 35 -2.13 -15.65 -13.80
C GLY A 35 -3.28 -15.96 -14.77
N LYS A 36 -4.32 -15.13 -14.85
CA LYS A 36 -5.43 -15.30 -15.81
C LYS A 36 -5.31 -14.33 -17.01
N PRO A 37 -5.96 -14.61 -18.14
CA PRO A 37 -5.96 -13.71 -19.30
C PRO A 37 -6.50 -12.30 -19.00
N ASN A 38 -7.35 -12.18 -17.98
CA ASN A 38 -7.94 -10.92 -17.53
C ASN A 38 -7.20 -10.31 -16.32
N GLU A 39 -5.95 -10.70 -16.07
CA GLU A 39 -5.12 -10.10 -15.02
C GLU A 39 -5.05 -8.57 -15.20
N THR A 40 -5.19 -7.83 -14.11
CA THR A 40 -4.97 -6.38 -14.08
C THR A 40 -3.91 -6.02 -13.06
N LYS A 41 -3.15 -4.97 -13.37
CA LYS A 41 -2.03 -4.49 -12.57
C LYS A 41 -2.19 -3.00 -12.26
N GLU A 42 -2.17 -2.65 -10.99
CA GLU A 42 -2.19 -1.27 -10.52
C GLU A 42 -0.90 -0.97 -9.74
N ILE A 43 -0.23 0.15 -10.04
CA ILE A 43 0.99 0.57 -9.35
C ILE A 43 0.71 1.87 -8.62
N LYS A 44 1.04 1.93 -7.32
CA LYS A 44 0.95 3.13 -6.49
C LYS A 44 2.29 3.41 -5.82
N VAL A 45 2.63 4.69 -5.67
CA VAL A 45 3.83 5.13 -4.96
C VAL A 45 3.40 6.08 -3.86
N PHE A 46 3.79 5.78 -2.64
CA PHE A 46 3.50 6.57 -1.44
C PHE A 46 4.78 7.22 -0.95
N ARG A 47 4.70 8.50 -0.57
CA ARG A 47 5.80 9.25 0.03
C ARG A 47 5.47 9.46 1.49
N PHE A 48 6.32 8.95 2.37
CA PHE A 48 6.23 9.17 3.82
C PHE A 48 7.28 10.20 4.20
N VAL A 49 6.82 11.27 4.84
CA VAL A 49 7.70 12.36 5.29
C VAL A 49 7.76 12.40 6.81
N GLU A 50 6.66 12.07 7.48
CA GLU A 50 6.55 12.13 8.92
C GLU A 50 6.68 10.75 9.59
N ARG A 51 7.18 10.75 10.83
CA ARG A 51 7.23 9.54 11.66
C ARG A 51 5.84 9.23 12.21
N ASN A 52 5.45 7.96 12.22
CA ASN A 52 4.13 7.48 12.64
C ASN A 52 2.97 7.94 11.73
N GLU A 53 3.27 8.32 10.49
CA GLU A 53 2.26 8.58 9.47
C GLU A 53 1.52 7.27 9.16
N ASN A 54 0.20 7.25 9.40
CA ASN A 54 -0.68 6.14 9.06
C ASN A 54 -1.44 6.48 7.79
N VAL A 55 -1.21 5.70 6.74
CA VAL A 55 -1.80 5.94 5.41
C VAL A 55 -2.57 4.72 4.96
N THR A 56 -3.83 4.93 4.57
CA THR A 56 -4.59 3.94 3.81
C THR A 56 -4.06 3.88 2.38
N VAL A 57 -3.41 2.78 2.02
CA VAL A 57 -2.73 2.64 0.72
C VAL A 57 -3.66 2.06 -0.36
N THR A 58 -4.62 1.22 0.02
CA THR A 58 -5.63 0.76 -0.94
C THR A 58 -6.85 0.16 -0.24
N LYS A 59 -7.93 0.07 -1.01
CA LYS A 59 -9.13 -0.70 -0.68
C LYS A 59 -9.35 -1.72 -1.79
N VAL A 60 -9.59 -2.97 -1.43
CA VAL A 60 -9.82 -4.06 -2.38
C VAL A 60 -11.14 -4.71 -2.05
N ASN A 61 -12.04 -4.80 -3.03
CA ASN A 61 -13.31 -5.48 -2.89
C ASN A 61 -13.19 -6.89 -3.49
N ILE A 62 -13.48 -7.92 -2.68
CA ILE A 62 -13.33 -9.34 -3.00
C ILE A 62 -14.70 -10.03 -2.94
#